data_AF-A0AAU7Z178-F1
#
_entry.id   AF-A0AAU7Z178-F1
#
_cell.length_a   1.000
_cell.length_b   1.000
_cell.length_c   1.000
_cell.angle_alpha   90.00
_cell.angle_beta   90.00
_cell.angle_gamma   90.00
#
_symmetry.space_group_name_H-M   'P 1'
#
loop_
_entity.id
_entity.type
_entity.pdbx_description
1 polymer ?
#
loop_
_entity_poly.entity_id
_entity_poly.type
_entity_poly.pdbx_seq_one_letter_code
_entity_poly.pdbx_strand_id
1 'polypeptide(L)'
;MITIELPSSIKENLSRPGLTSFLNRARLAVGVTGQVEVLLADDLTLRRLNRSFRGKNKPTDVLSFPAPAEISDTHAGDLAISLEIAARQAAIYGHSLRDEVQILLLHGLLHLSGLDHETDDGEMAARETTLRSKLKLSNTLIARTTAHPRKLLPPATKKSASRLKTPSVRSTKKSSTLTKKSSSRPKAALYAAAVESPPHSAGSTKELKSAKIKPKRGAK
;
A
#
# COMPACT_ATOMS: atom_id res chain seq x y z
N MET A 1 -14.06 -8.83 -7.69
CA MET A 1 -14.80 -9.58 -6.65
C MET A 1 -14.16 -9.30 -5.29
N ILE A 2 -14.90 -9.33 -4.17
CA ILE A 2 -14.31 -9.20 -2.82
C ILE A 2 -14.45 -10.52 -2.06
N THR A 3 -13.30 -11.08 -1.69
CA THR A 3 -13.18 -12.22 -0.78
C THR A 3 -12.80 -11.69 0.59
N ILE A 4 -13.56 -12.11 1.62
CA ILE A 4 -13.31 -11.71 3.01
C ILE A 4 -12.99 -12.96 3.83
N GLU A 5 -11.75 -13.05 4.30
CA GLU A 5 -11.25 -13.99 5.28
C GLU A 5 -11.12 -13.26 6.63
N LEU A 6 -12.20 -13.29 7.41
CA LEU A 6 -12.25 -12.61 8.71
C LEU A 6 -11.33 -13.31 9.73
N PRO A 7 -10.29 -12.64 10.25
CA PRO A 7 -9.53 -13.18 11.37
C PRO A 7 -10.39 -13.21 12.62
N SER A 8 -10.13 -14.17 13.52
CA SER A 8 -10.81 -14.27 14.82
C SER A 8 -10.64 -13.05 15.72
N SER A 9 -9.62 -12.22 15.46
CA SER A 9 -9.35 -10.96 16.17
C SER A 9 -10.31 -9.83 15.78
N ILE A 10 -11.02 -9.93 14.65
CA ILE A 10 -11.93 -8.90 14.14
C ILE A 10 -13.36 -9.25 14.53
N LYS A 11 -13.96 -8.41 15.37
CA LYS A 11 -15.35 -8.58 15.85
C LYS A 11 -16.39 -7.83 14.99
N GLU A 12 -15.94 -6.93 14.13
CA GLU A 12 -16.82 -6.15 13.26
C GLU A 12 -17.20 -6.93 12.01
N ASN A 13 -18.49 -6.92 11.66
CA ASN A 13 -18.97 -7.54 10.44
C ASN A 13 -18.84 -6.57 9.26
N LEU A 14 -17.99 -6.92 8.29
CA LEU A 14 -17.83 -6.16 7.05
C LEU A 14 -18.88 -6.59 6.02
N SER A 15 -19.76 -5.66 5.64
CA SER A 15 -20.77 -5.90 4.61
C SER A 15 -20.12 -6.07 3.22
N ARG A 16 -20.07 -7.31 2.72
CA ARG A 16 -19.61 -7.62 1.35
C ARG A 16 -20.33 -6.77 0.30
N PRO A 17 -21.68 -6.69 0.25
CA PRO A 17 -22.37 -5.84 -0.72
C PRO A 17 -21.99 -4.36 -0.63
N GLY A 18 -21.85 -3.84 0.60
CA GLY A 18 -21.47 -2.45 0.84
C GLY A 18 -20.06 -2.11 0.36
N LEU A 19 -19.11 -3.02 0.58
CA LEU A 19 -17.74 -2.88 0.09
C LEU A 19 -17.64 -3.06 -1.43
N THR A 20 -18.38 -4.02 -2.01
CA THR A 20 -18.43 -4.22 -3.46
C THR A 20 -19.01 -2.99 -4.17
N SER A 21 -20.10 -2.42 -3.65
CA SER A 21 -20.69 -1.19 -4.18
C SER A 21 -19.69 -0.02 -4.14
N PHE A 22 -18.97 0.12 -3.01
CA PHE A 22 -17.93 1.13 -2.89
C PHE A 22 -16.78 0.90 -3.88
N LEU A 23 -16.24 -0.33 -3.97
CA LEU A 23 -15.17 -0.70 -4.88
C LEU A 23 -15.52 -0.32 -6.33
N ASN A 24 -16.73 -0.67 -6.78
CA ASN A 24 -17.17 -0.34 -8.14
C ASN A 24 -17.21 1.17 -8.39
N ARG A 25 -17.72 1.95 -7.44
CA ARG A 25 -17.74 3.42 -7.54
C ARG A 25 -16.33 4.02 -7.54
N ALA A 26 -15.46 3.54 -6.64
CA ALA A 26 -14.09 4.03 -6.53
C ALA A 26 -13.27 3.69 -7.78
N ARG A 27 -13.40 2.47 -8.29
CA ARG A 27 -12.75 1.98 -9.51
C ARG A 27 -13.06 2.89 -10.72
N LEU A 28 -14.35 3.19 -10.92
CA LEU A 28 -14.79 4.11 -11.97
C LEU A 28 -14.28 5.55 -11.75
N ALA A 29 -14.23 6.01 -10.51
CA ALA A 29 -13.74 7.35 -10.19
C ALA A 29 -12.22 7.51 -10.38
N VAL A 30 -11.45 6.44 -10.17
CA VAL A 30 -10.00 6.40 -10.42
C VAL A 30 -9.73 6.31 -11.93
N GLY A 31 -10.60 5.64 -12.70
CA GLY A 31 -10.42 5.40 -14.14
C GLY A 31 -9.93 3.98 -14.46
N VAL A 32 -10.13 3.03 -13.55
CA VAL A 32 -9.77 1.62 -13.74
C VAL A 32 -10.93 0.89 -14.44
N THR A 33 -10.69 0.30 -15.61
CA THR A 33 -11.75 -0.28 -16.47
C THR A 33 -11.95 -1.78 -16.28
N GLY A 34 -10.88 -2.54 -16.00
CA GLY A 34 -10.92 -3.98 -15.75
C GLY A 34 -11.40 -4.39 -14.36
N GLN A 35 -11.77 -5.66 -14.20
CA GLN A 35 -12.17 -6.22 -12.92
C GLN A 35 -11.03 -6.15 -11.89
N VAL A 36 -11.37 -5.91 -10.63
CA VAL A 36 -10.41 -5.93 -9.52
C VAL A 36 -10.81 -7.04 -8.56
N GLU A 37 -9.88 -7.94 -8.24
CA GLU A 37 -10.06 -8.90 -7.15
C GLU A 37 -9.49 -8.34 -5.85
N VAL A 38 -10.19 -8.55 -4.76
CA VAL A 38 -9.80 -8.05 -3.45
C VAL A 38 -9.85 -9.18 -2.45
N LEU A 39 -8.74 -9.40 -1.77
CA LEU A 39 -8.62 -10.25 -0.60
C LEU A 39 -8.52 -9.38 0.66
N LEU A 40 -9.49 -9.52 1.57
CA LEU A 40 -9.38 -8.99 2.93
C LEU A 40 -9.00 -10.15 3.85
N ALA A 41 -7.82 -10.08 4.49
CA ALA A 41 -7.26 -11.20 5.26
C ALA A 41 -6.50 -10.73 6.51
N ASP A 42 -5.88 -11.68 7.21
CA ASP A 42 -5.07 -11.44 8.42
C ASP A 42 -3.63 -10.96 8.12
N ASP A 43 -2.91 -10.51 9.17
CA ASP A 43 -1.52 -10.08 9.04
C ASP A 43 -0.59 -11.22 8.59
N LEU A 44 -0.92 -12.47 8.95
CA LEU A 44 -0.10 -13.63 8.60
C LEU A 44 -0.13 -13.89 7.10
N THR A 45 -1.30 -13.81 6.48
CA THR A 45 -1.52 -13.94 5.05
C THR A 45 -0.80 -12.82 4.32
N LEU A 46 -0.99 -11.55 4.72
CA LEU A 46 -0.30 -10.44 4.06
C LEU A 46 1.22 -10.47 4.28
N ARG A 47 1.71 -10.93 5.42
CA ARG A 47 3.15 -11.16 5.64
C ARG A 47 3.72 -12.22 4.69
N ARG A 48 2.97 -13.31 4.45
CA ARG A 48 3.37 -14.36 3.49
C ARG A 48 3.40 -13.80 2.08
N LEU A 49 2.36 -13.08 1.65
CA LEU A 49 2.29 -12.44 0.34
C LEU A 49 3.43 -11.42 0.16
N ASN A 50 3.64 -10.53 1.12
CA ASN A 50 4.69 -9.50 1.06
C ASN A 50 6.10 -10.13 0.97
N ARG A 51 6.32 -11.27 1.64
CA ARG A 51 7.56 -12.03 1.50
C ARG A 51 7.69 -12.65 0.11
N SER A 52 6.64 -13.28 -0.41
CA SER A 52 6.68 -13.97 -1.70
C SER A 52 6.86 -13.00 -2.88
N PHE A 53 6.17 -11.86 -2.86
CA PHE A 53 6.13 -10.93 -4.00
C PHE A 53 7.10 -9.75 -3.87
N ARG A 54 7.40 -9.27 -2.66
CA ARG A 54 8.29 -8.11 -2.43
C ARG A 54 9.55 -8.45 -1.63
N GLY A 55 9.76 -9.73 -1.26
CA GLY A 55 10.89 -10.15 -0.44
C GLY A 55 10.86 -9.65 1.02
N LYS A 56 9.76 -9.02 1.46
CA LYS A 56 9.65 -8.35 2.76
C LYS A 56 8.90 -9.25 3.76
N ASN A 57 9.62 -9.82 4.74
CA ASN A 57 9.04 -10.72 5.76
C ASN A 57 8.33 -9.98 6.92
N LYS A 58 7.42 -9.07 6.59
CA LYS A 58 6.60 -8.31 7.54
C LYS A 58 5.18 -8.11 6.98
N PRO A 59 4.14 -8.00 7.83
CA PRO A 59 2.83 -7.60 7.34
C PRO A 59 2.87 -6.17 6.78
N THR A 60 1.91 -5.87 5.91
CA THR A 60 1.67 -4.53 5.36
C THR A 60 0.17 -4.30 5.34
N ASP A 61 -0.25 -3.04 5.28
CA ASP A 61 -1.65 -2.64 5.20
C ASP A 61 -2.31 -3.09 3.91
N VAL A 62 -1.69 -2.82 2.76
CA VAL A 62 -2.19 -3.18 1.43
C VAL A 62 -1.05 -3.62 0.49
N LEU A 63 -1.35 -4.59 -0.37
CA LEU A 63 -0.56 -4.97 -1.54
C LEU A 63 -1.43 -4.79 -2.77
N SER A 64 -0.85 -4.23 -3.84
CA SER A 64 -1.49 -4.07 -5.13
C SER A 64 -0.69 -4.81 -6.20
N PHE A 65 -1.38 -5.57 -7.04
CA PHE A 65 -0.81 -6.38 -8.10
C PHE A 65 -1.46 -5.96 -9.43
N PRO A 66 -0.90 -5.00 -10.17
CA PRO A 66 -1.45 -4.59 -11.46
C PRO A 66 -1.36 -5.75 -12.45
N ALA A 67 -2.43 -5.92 -13.23
CA ALA A 67 -2.44 -6.89 -14.31
C ALA A 67 -1.56 -6.41 -15.48
N PRO A 68 -1.06 -7.34 -16.31
CA PRO A 68 -0.41 -6.99 -17.58
C PRO A 68 -1.32 -6.13 -18.47
N ALA A 69 -0.71 -5.21 -19.22
CA ALA A 69 -1.43 -4.24 -20.05
C ALA A 69 -2.33 -4.90 -21.11
N GLU A 70 -1.99 -6.11 -21.53
CA GLU A 70 -2.74 -6.88 -22.52
C GLU A 70 -4.12 -7.35 -22.00
N ILE A 71 -4.29 -7.43 -20.68
CA ILE A 71 -5.53 -7.89 -20.05
C ILE A 71 -6.17 -6.82 -19.15
N SER A 72 -5.53 -5.66 -18.96
CA SER A 72 -5.96 -4.62 -18.01
C SER A 72 -7.37 -4.10 -18.22
N ASP A 73 -7.87 -4.17 -19.46
CA ASP A 73 -9.25 -3.79 -19.82
C ASP A 73 -10.29 -4.78 -19.30
N THR A 74 -9.93 -6.05 -19.15
CA THR A 74 -10.81 -7.11 -18.63
C THR A 74 -10.58 -7.36 -17.15
N HIS A 75 -9.33 -7.31 -16.71
CA HIS A 75 -8.89 -7.54 -15.34
C HIS A 75 -7.76 -6.56 -15.04
N ALA A 76 -8.01 -5.60 -14.15
CA ALA A 76 -7.07 -4.54 -13.81
C ALA A 76 -6.02 -4.96 -12.78
N GLY A 77 -6.29 -6.02 -12.01
CA GLY A 77 -5.36 -6.56 -11.03
C GLY A 77 -6.01 -6.95 -9.71
N ASP A 78 -5.15 -7.23 -8.74
CA ASP A 78 -5.52 -7.77 -7.44
C ASP A 78 -5.08 -6.84 -6.30
N LEU A 79 -5.88 -6.81 -5.23
CA LEU A 79 -5.58 -6.13 -3.99
C LEU A 79 -5.63 -7.13 -2.82
N ALA A 80 -4.67 -7.05 -1.91
CA ALA A 80 -4.73 -7.75 -0.63
C ALA A 80 -4.61 -6.75 0.52
N ILE A 81 -5.55 -6.77 1.48
CA ILE A 81 -5.63 -5.81 2.60
C ILE A 81 -5.64 -6.56 3.93
N SER A 82 -4.85 -6.08 4.89
CA SER A 82 -4.85 -6.60 6.27
C SER A 82 -5.97 -5.95 7.06
N LEU A 83 -6.88 -6.78 7.57
CA LEU A 83 -7.96 -6.36 8.45
C LEU A 83 -7.45 -5.96 9.85
N GLU A 84 -6.34 -6.54 10.32
CA GLU A 84 -5.77 -6.25 11.64
C GLU A 84 -4.99 -4.93 11.66
N ILE A 85 -4.26 -4.63 10.59
CA ILE A 85 -3.65 -3.30 10.41
C ILE A 85 -4.74 -2.27 10.19
N ALA A 86 -5.74 -2.55 9.33
CA ALA A 86 -6.88 -1.65 9.16
C ALA A 86 -7.58 -1.36 10.49
N ALA A 87 -7.88 -2.37 11.31
CA ALA A 87 -8.52 -2.14 12.61
C ALA A 87 -7.70 -1.26 13.54
N ARG A 88 -6.37 -1.46 13.59
CA ARG A 88 -5.47 -0.59 14.37
C ARG A 88 -5.46 0.84 13.85
N GLN A 89 -5.41 1.03 12.52
CA GLN A 89 -5.43 2.35 11.91
C GLN A 89 -6.77 3.06 12.15
N ALA A 90 -7.88 2.37 11.96
CA ALA A 90 -9.23 2.87 12.25
C ALA A 90 -9.33 3.40 13.68
N ALA A 91 -8.82 2.64 14.66
CA ALA A 91 -8.78 3.04 16.06
C ALA A 91 -7.87 4.27 16.31
N ILE A 92 -6.71 4.35 15.65
CA ILE A 92 -5.77 5.47 15.78
C ILE A 92 -6.36 6.77 15.20
N TYR A 93 -7.02 6.68 14.04
CA TYR A 93 -7.54 7.82 13.29
C TYR A 93 -8.99 8.18 13.63
N GLY A 94 -9.63 7.40 14.51
CA GLY A 94 -10.96 7.68 15.03
C GLY A 94 -12.11 7.47 14.04
N HIS A 95 -11.99 6.49 13.13
CA HIS A 95 -13.05 6.12 12.18
C HIS A 95 -13.32 4.61 12.21
N SER A 96 -14.35 4.15 11.48
CA SER A 96 -14.73 2.73 11.50
C SER A 96 -13.75 1.85 10.71
N LEU A 97 -13.68 0.55 11.03
CA LEU A 97 -12.90 -0.40 10.22
C LEU A 97 -13.35 -0.38 8.75
N ARG A 98 -14.66 -0.23 8.52
CA ARG A 98 -15.23 -0.10 7.18
C ARG A 98 -14.64 1.09 6.43
N ASP A 99 -14.59 2.27 7.06
CA ASP A 99 -14.03 3.48 6.42
C ASP A 99 -12.55 3.29 6.10
N GLU A 100 -11.81 2.66 7.02
CA GLU A 100 -10.41 2.36 6.82
C GLU A 100 -10.18 1.40 5.64
N VAL A 101 -10.98 0.33 5.54
CA VAL A 101 -10.92 -0.59 4.40
C VAL A 101 -11.26 0.15 3.10
N GLN A 102 -12.23 1.06 3.10
CA GLN A 102 -12.56 1.87 1.92
C GLN A 102 -11.42 2.82 1.51
N ILE A 103 -10.70 3.39 2.49
CA ILE A 103 -9.50 4.19 2.24
C ILE A 103 -8.41 3.32 1.61
N LEU A 104 -8.12 2.15 2.18
CA LEU A 104 -7.10 1.23 1.64
C LEU A 104 -7.46 0.68 0.26
N LEU A 105 -8.74 0.47 -0.03
CA LEU A 105 -9.23 0.11 -1.36
C LEU A 105 -8.96 1.23 -2.38
N LEU A 106 -9.26 2.49 -2.02
CA LEU A 106 -8.98 3.63 -2.89
C LEU A 106 -7.47 3.77 -3.16
N HIS A 107 -6.65 3.67 -2.10
CA HIS A 107 -5.21 3.72 -2.21
C HIS A 107 -4.68 2.60 -3.11
N GLY A 108 -5.17 1.37 -2.92
CA GLY A 108 -4.82 0.23 -3.76
C GLY A 108 -5.19 0.43 -5.23
N LEU A 109 -6.38 0.98 -5.51
CA LEU A 109 -6.84 1.28 -6.87
C LEU A 109 -5.97 2.35 -7.57
N LEU A 110 -5.47 3.34 -6.82
CA LEU A 110 -4.56 4.34 -7.37
C LEU A 110 -3.24 3.70 -7.84
N HIS A 111 -2.70 2.76 -7.07
CA HIS A 111 -1.56 1.93 -7.50
C HIS A 111 -1.88 1.13 -8.77
N LEU A 112 -3.07 0.51 -8.85
CA LEU A 112 -3.48 -0.21 -10.06
C LEU A 112 -3.65 0.71 -11.28
N SER A 113 -3.86 2.00 -11.08
CA SER A 113 -3.90 2.99 -12.17
C SER A 113 -2.52 3.48 -12.63
N GLY A 114 -1.45 3.00 -11.99
CA GLY A 114 -0.06 3.35 -12.33
C GLY A 114 0.52 4.52 -11.54
N LEU A 115 -0.20 5.05 -10.54
CA LEU A 115 0.33 6.08 -9.64
C LEU A 115 1.10 5.44 -8.49
N ASP A 116 2.25 6.01 -8.15
CA ASP A 116 3.10 5.49 -7.08
C ASP A 116 3.69 6.62 -6.23
N HIS A 117 3.17 6.75 -5.00
CA HIS A 117 3.63 7.76 -4.05
C HIS A 117 5.10 7.62 -3.60
N GLU A 118 5.76 6.48 -3.84
CA GLU A 118 7.19 6.34 -3.52
C GLU A 118 8.07 7.03 -4.58
N THR A 119 7.54 7.24 -5.78
CA THR A 119 8.30 7.74 -6.95
C THR A 119 7.69 8.98 -7.61
N ASP A 120 6.45 9.32 -7.29
CA ASP A 120 5.78 10.52 -7.81
C ASP A 120 6.07 11.77 -6.98
N ASP A 121 5.84 12.94 -7.59
CA ASP A 121 5.99 14.25 -6.94
C ASP A 121 4.73 14.65 -6.14
N GLY A 122 4.07 13.67 -5.50
CA GLY A 122 2.84 13.88 -4.72
C GLY A 122 1.55 13.86 -5.55
N GLU A 123 1.61 13.42 -6.80
CA GLU A 123 0.45 13.31 -7.68
C GLU A 123 -0.61 12.35 -7.10
N MET A 124 -0.18 11.17 -6.64
CA MET A 124 -1.06 10.20 -6.00
C MET A 124 -1.73 10.80 -4.76
N ALA A 125 -1.00 11.52 -3.93
CA ALA A 125 -1.52 12.13 -2.72
C ALA A 125 -2.59 13.20 -3.02
N ALA A 126 -2.36 14.03 -4.03
CA ALA A 126 -3.33 15.03 -4.49
C ALA A 126 -4.60 14.34 -5.02
N ARG A 127 -4.44 13.33 -5.88
CA ARG A 127 -5.56 12.58 -6.46
C ARG A 127 -6.34 11.81 -5.41
N GLU A 128 -5.67 11.20 -4.45
CA GLU A 128 -6.32 10.52 -3.32
C GLU A 128 -7.18 11.51 -2.53
N THR A 129 -6.66 12.69 -2.22
CA THR A 129 -7.39 13.74 -1.48
C THR A 129 -8.66 14.17 -2.22
N THR A 130 -8.56 14.41 -3.54
CA THR A 130 -9.72 14.76 -4.37
C THR A 130 -10.76 13.64 -4.38
N LEU A 131 -10.33 12.38 -4.55
CA LEU A 131 -11.23 11.24 -4.64
C LEU A 131 -11.88 10.88 -3.31
N ARG A 132 -11.18 11.02 -2.18
CA ARG A 132 -11.76 10.83 -0.84
C ARG A 132 -12.94 11.77 -0.61
N SER A 133 -12.76 13.04 -0.97
CA SER A 133 -13.83 14.05 -0.89
C SER A 133 -15.01 13.69 -1.79
N LYS A 134 -14.75 13.31 -3.04
CA LYS A 134 -15.80 12.89 -4.00
C LYS A 134 -16.56 11.64 -3.56
N LEU A 135 -15.86 10.70 -2.92
CA LEU A 135 -16.43 9.43 -2.46
C LEU A 135 -17.03 9.50 -1.06
N LYS A 136 -16.97 10.66 -0.40
CA LYS A 136 -17.45 10.91 0.97
C LYS A 136 -16.75 10.02 2.02
N LEU A 137 -15.45 9.82 1.85
CA LEU A 137 -14.62 9.14 2.84
C LEU A 137 -14.17 10.11 3.93
N SER A 138 -13.84 9.57 5.10
CA SER A 138 -13.22 10.34 6.18
C SER A 138 -11.97 11.07 5.65
N ASN A 139 -11.93 12.39 5.84
CA ASN A 139 -10.77 13.23 5.56
C ASN A 139 -9.84 13.35 6.77
N THR A 140 -10.01 12.52 7.81
CA THR A 140 -9.21 12.64 9.05
C THR A 140 -7.73 12.34 8.79
N LEU A 141 -6.99 13.44 8.63
CA LEU A 141 -5.54 13.60 8.69
C LEU A 141 -4.73 12.74 7.70
N ILE A 142 -4.50 13.36 6.54
CA ILE A 142 -3.49 13.01 5.55
C ILE A 142 -2.12 13.00 6.26
N ALA A 143 -1.63 11.81 6.60
CA ALA A 143 -0.24 11.53 6.93
C ALA A 143 0.14 10.11 6.48
N ARG A 144 -0.35 9.68 5.31
CA ARG A 144 0.08 8.42 4.68
C ARG A 144 0.88 8.72 3.43
N THR A 145 2.09 9.21 3.66
CA THR A 145 3.11 9.24 2.61
C THR A 145 4.44 8.64 3.08
N THR A 146 4.76 8.54 4.39
CA THR A 146 6.11 8.03 4.79
C THR A 146 6.24 7.41 6.19
N ALA A 147 5.19 7.01 6.89
CA ALA A 147 5.35 6.51 8.27
C ALA A 147 4.81 5.08 8.47
N HIS A 148 5.74 4.12 8.52
CA HIS A 148 5.58 3.02 9.48
C HIS A 148 5.16 3.65 10.82
N PRO A 149 4.12 3.18 11.51
CA PRO A 149 3.72 3.74 12.78
C PRO A 149 4.86 3.55 13.77
N ARG A 150 5.69 4.58 13.93
CA ARG A 150 6.68 4.66 14.98
C ARG A 150 5.88 4.91 16.24
N LYS A 151 5.58 3.83 16.96
CA LYS A 151 5.06 3.74 18.32
C LYS A 151 4.57 5.09 18.86
N LEU A 152 3.35 5.47 18.51
CA LEU A 152 2.64 6.52 19.25
C LEU A 152 2.47 5.98 20.67
N LEU A 153 3.24 6.53 21.60
CA LEU A 153 3.02 6.24 23.02
C LEU A 153 1.61 6.73 23.38
N PRO A 154 0.83 5.95 24.16
CA PRO A 154 -0.42 6.45 24.71
C PRO A 154 -0.14 7.68 25.61
N PRO A 155 -1.09 8.63 25.71
CA PRO A 155 -0.96 9.78 26.59
C PRO A 155 -0.73 9.30 28.02
N ALA A 156 0.32 9.81 28.66
CA ALA A 156 0.71 9.46 30.01
C ALA A 156 -0.44 9.76 30.98
N THR A 157 -1.03 8.72 31.56
CA THR A 157 -1.92 8.85 32.70
C THR A 157 -1.08 9.23 33.92
N LYS A 158 -1.26 10.44 34.44
CA LYS A 158 -0.70 10.85 35.73
C LYS A 158 -1.34 9.98 36.82
N LYS A 159 -0.60 9.00 37.35
CA LYS A 159 -0.89 8.39 38.65
C LYS A 159 0.26 8.66 39.60
N SER A 160 -0.04 9.44 40.62
CA SER A 160 0.70 9.57 41.86
C SER A 160 0.89 8.21 42.51
N ALA A 161 2.11 7.86 42.89
CA ALA A 161 2.37 6.91 43.97
C ALA A 161 3.79 7.10 44.54
N SER A 162 3.82 7.08 45.86
CA SER A 162 4.89 7.35 46.80
C SER A 162 5.98 6.27 46.91
N ARG A 163 7.24 6.72 47.02
CA ARG A 163 8.31 6.32 47.97
C ARG A 163 8.27 4.88 48.56
N LEU A 164 9.31 4.07 48.29
CA LEU A 164 10.36 3.58 49.24
C LEU A 164 10.99 2.22 48.85
N LYS A 165 12.34 2.22 48.89
CA LYS A 165 13.31 1.18 49.32
C LYS A 165 13.64 -0.05 48.43
N THR A 166 14.95 -0.14 48.15
CA THR A 166 15.80 -1.31 47.81
C THR A 166 16.22 -2.06 49.11
N PRO A 167 17.02 -3.16 49.13
CA PRO A 167 17.82 -3.78 48.05
C PRO A 167 17.94 -5.33 48.00
N SER A 168 18.63 -5.79 46.93
CA SER A 168 19.56 -6.95 46.84
C SER A 168 19.02 -8.40 46.80
N VAL A 169 19.41 -9.16 45.77
CA VAL A 169 20.25 -10.40 45.83
C VAL A 169 20.54 -10.91 44.39
N ARG A 170 21.61 -11.70 44.31
CA ARG A 170 22.59 -12.01 43.25
C ARG A 170 22.32 -13.32 42.47
N SER A 171 23.08 -13.53 41.38
CA SER A 171 23.50 -14.83 40.76
C SER A 171 22.54 -15.41 39.68
N THR A 172 22.90 -16.01 38.53
CA THR A 172 24.17 -16.48 37.89
C THR A 172 23.92 -16.94 36.41
N LYS A 173 24.93 -16.72 35.55
CA LYS A 173 25.49 -17.52 34.40
C LYS A 173 24.66 -18.46 33.48
N LYS A 174 24.97 -18.33 32.16
CA LYS A 174 25.25 -19.31 31.04
C LYS A 174 24.44 -18.95 29.77
N SER A 175 24.99 -18.61 28.59
CA SER A 175 25.94 -19.24 27.65
C SER A 175 25.44 -20.50 26.91
N SER A 176 25.13 -20.36 25.60
CA SER A 176 25.42 -21.31 24.49
C SER A 176 24.64 -20.87 23.21
N THR A 177 25.28 -20.31 22.19
CA THR A 177 25.92 -20.90 20.98
C THR A 177 24.99 -21.36 19.85
N LEU A 178 25.38 -20.89 18.65
CA LEU A 178 24.88 -21.12 17.29
C LEU A 178 24.70 -22.59 16.90
N THR A 179 23.84 -22.85 15.90
CA THR A 179 24.22 -23.63 14.69
C THR A 179 23.33 -23.31 13.47
N LYS A 180 23.99 -23.14 12.32
CA LYS A 180 23.45 -23.09 10.95
C LYS A 180 23.16 -24.49 10.38
N LYS A 181 22.18 -24.61 9.47
CA LYS A 181 22.12 -25.48 8.27
C LYS A 181 20.75 -25.21 7.58
N SER A 182 20.66 -24.57 6.40
CA SER A 182 21.00 -24.95 5.01
C SER A 182 20.11 -26.05 4.39
N SER A 183 19.72 -25.80 3.13
CA SER A 183 18.98 -26.66 2.15
C SER A 183 17.46 -26.65 2.33
N SER A 184 16.60 -26.54 1.31
CA SER A 184 16.72 -26.67 -0.15
C SER A 184 15.52 -25.98 -0.83
N ARG A 185 15.76 -25.24 -1.92
CA ARG A 185 14.74 -24.64 -2.81
C ARG A 185 14.01 -25.71 -3.63
N PRO A 186 12.75 -25.44 -4.03
CA PRO A 186 12.36 -25.67 -5.41
C PRO A 186 11.89 -24.38 -6.11
N LYS A 187 12.00 -24.42 -7.44
CA LYS A 187 11.79 -23.35 -8.42
C LYS A 187 10.32 -22.92 -8.51
N ALA A 188 10.10 -21.61 -8.61
CA ALA A 188 8.92 -21.03 -9.26
C ALA A 188 9.38 -19.80 -10.06
N ALA A 189 9.61 -20.03 -11.35
CA ALA A 189 9.44 -19.05 -12.41
C ALA A 189 7.92 -18.88 -12.62
N LEU A 190 7.32 -17.79 -13.09
CA LEU A 190 7.74 -16.50 -13.61
C LEU A 190 6.77 -15.47 -13.01
N TYR A 191 7.26 -14.34 -12.50
CA TYR A 191 6.58 -13.04 -12.49
C TYR A 191 7.65 -12.06 -12.00
N ALA A 192 8.60 -11.76 -12.90
CA ALA A 192 9.65 -10.79 -12.64
C ALA A 192 9.05 -9.40 -12.86
N ALA A 193 8.91 -8.65 -11.77
CA ALA A 193 8.75 -7.20 -11.83
C ALA A 193 9.98 -6.61 -12.53
N ALA A 194 9.73 -5.79 -13.55
CA ALA A 194 10.72 -4.98 -14.21
C ALA A 194 11.27 -3.95 -13.22
N VAL A 195 12.49 -4.17 -12.73
CA VAL A 195 13.33 -3.13 -12.14
C VAL A 195 14.78 -3.45 -12.49
N GLU A 196 15.30 -2.83 -13.55
CA GLU A 196 16.69 -2.36 -13.65
C GLU A 196 16.88 -1.62 -14.99
N SER A 197 16.97 -0.28 -14.93
CA SER A 197 17.67 0.53 -15.93
C SER A 197 18.66 1.44 -15.20
N PRO A 198 19.94 1.52 -15.63
CA PRO A 198 21.00 2.29 -14.97
C PRO A 198 20.95 3.80 -15.35
N PRO A 199 21.76 4.66 -14.69
CA PRO A 199 21.48 6.09 -14.60
C PRO A 199 21.88 6.89 -15.84
N HIS A 200 21.11 7.95 -16.12
CA HIS A 200 21.49 9.03 -17.03
C HIS A 200 22.61 9.90 -16.42
N SER A 201 23.63 10.22 -17.21
CA SER A 201 24.36 11.48 -17.06
C SER A 201 24.78 12.08 -18.41
N ALA A 202 24.18 13.22 -18.70
CA ALA A 202 24.72 14.46 -19.30
C ALA A 202 25.78 14.41 -20.43
N GLY A 203 25.50 15.18 -21.50
CA GLY A 203 26.51 15.62 -22.46
C GLY A 203 25.95 16.49 -23.60
N SER A 204 25.95 17.80 -23.39
CA SER A 204 25.59 18.86 -24.35
C SER A 204 26.56 18.93 -25.55
N THR A 205 26.06 19.27 -26.76
CA THR A 205 26.39 20.49 -27.53
C THR A 205 26.18 20.36 -29.05
N LYS A 206 25.85 21.52 -29.65
CA LYS A 206 26.02 22.00 -31.04
C LYS A 206 24.83 22.00 -32.01
N GLU A 207 24.31 23.23 -32.16
CA GLU A 207 24.02 23.95 -33.41
C GLU A 207 24.17 23.18 -34.74
N LEU A 208 23.14 23.29 -35.59
CA LEU A 208 23.34 23.79 -36.96
C LEU A 208 22.05 24.39 -37.53
N LYS A 209 22.28 25.35 -38.42
CA LYS A 209 21.43 26.46 -38.85
C LYS A 209 20.40 26.09 -39.91
N SER A 210 19.31 26.88 -39.91
CA SER A 210 18.63 27.45 -41.09
C SER A 210 18.28 26.58 -42.30
N ALA A 211 16.98 26.39 -42.53
CA ALA A 211 16.42 26.56 -43.88
C ALA A 211 14.96 27.03 -43.82
N LYS A 212 14.67 27.95 -44.72
CA LYS A 212 13.57 28.91 -44.76
C LYS A 212 12.67 28.52 -45.92
N ILE A 213 11.42 28.12 -45.70
CA ILE A 213 10.40 28.11 -46.76
C ILE A 213 9.02 28.49 -46.16
N LYS A 214 8.49 29.62 -46.65
CA LYS A 214 7.10 30.08 -46.50
C LYS A 214 6.55 30.28 -47.94
N PRO A 215 5.25 30.54 -48.12
CA PRO A 215 4.27 29.64 -48.72
C PRO A 215 3.99 29.91 -50.21
N LYS A 216 3.30 28.99 -50.91
CA LYS A 216 2.58 29.32 -52.15
C LYS A 216 1.07 29.20 -51.96
N ARG A 217 0.40 30.36 -52.07
CA ARG A 217 -1.00 30.50 -52.50
C ARG A 217 -1.07 30.47 -54.03
N GLY A 218 -2.20 30.06 -54.58
CA GLY A 218 -2.61 30.26 -55.99
C GLY A 218 -3.33 29.02 -56.54
N ALA A 219 -4.67 28.97 -56.51
CA ALA A 219 -5.60 29.55 -57.49
C ALA A 219 -5.85 28.62 -58.70
N LYS A 220 -6.94 27.84 -58.63
CA LYS A 220 -8.06 27.86 -59.59
C LYS A 220 -9.20 26.98 -59.05
#